data_AF-A0A1G2PVL7-F1
#
_entry.id   AF-A0A1G2PVL7-F1
#
_cell.length_a   1.000
_cell.length_b   1.000
_cell.length_c   1.000
_cell.angle_alpha   90.00
_cell.angle_beta   90.00
_cell.angle_gamma   90.00
#
_symmetry.space_group_name_H-M   'P 1'
#
loop_
_entity.id
_entity.type
_entity.pdbx_description
1 polymer ?
#
loop_
_entity_poly.entity_id
_entity_poly.type
_entity_poly.pdbx_seq_one_letter_code
_entity_poly.pdbx_strand_id
1 'polypeptide(L)'
;MSQAKVPKFIDVQDKVVDGLTIWQVIDLATAGVIAAICFVLLKGAVGQIIAFFAVVVGVCFAFIKVNERPFSVFIMAAFSFVINPKRYSWQKERPKIKIREHKIAPLPARNVNQELTVQKIKALATALDIEENIRR
;
A
#
# COMPACT_ATOMS: atom_id res chain seq x y z
N MET A 1 33.31 18.85 0.71
CA MET A 1 32.10 17.99 0.69
C MET A 1 31.06 18.60 1.63
N SER A 2 30.19 19.44 1.10
CA SER A 2 29.09 20.06 1.86
C SER A 2 27.95 19.05 1.97
N GLN A 3 27.83 18.38 3.13
CA GLN A 3 26.67 17.55 3.44
C GLN A 3 25.45 18.45 3.62
N ALA A 4 24.45 18.31 2.75
CA ALA A 4 23.16 18.96 2.94
C ALA A 4 22.52 18.46 4.24
N LYS A 5 22.25 19.38 5.16
CA LYS A 5 21.66 19.06 6.46
C LYS A 5 20.19 18.75 6.24
N VAL A 6 19.82 17.47 6.34
CA VAL A 6 18.43 17.05 6.16
C VAL A 6 17.58 17.67 7.28
N PRO A 7 16.51 18.41 6.96
CA PRO A 7 15.59 18.93 7.96
C PRO A 7 14.97 17.77 8.75
N LYS A 8 15.19 17.74 10.07
CA LYS A 8 14.71 16.67 10.96
C LYS A 8 13.29 16.89 11.50
N PHE A 9 12.68 18.04 11.26
CA PHE A 9 11.40 18.43 11.83
C PHE A 9 10.28 18.54 10.79
N ILE A 10 10.16 17.56 9.88
CA ILE A 10 9.02 17.53 8.94
C ILE A 10 7.74 16.95 9.56
N ASP A 11 7.87 16.14 10.62
CA ASP A 11 6.74 15.40 11.21
C ASP A 11 6.03 16.14 12.34
N VAL A 12 6.64 17.19 12.89
CA VAL A 12 6.04 17.95 14.00
C VAL A 12 5.10 18.98 13.40
N GLN A 13 3.79 18.78 13.56
CA GLN A 13 2.81 19.81 13.22
C GLN A 13 3.09 21.09 14.01
N ASP A 14 2.94 22.22 13.33
CA ASP A 14 3.13 23.52 13.93
C ASP A 14 2.07 23.78 15.02
N LYS A 15 2.55 24.17 16.20
CA LYS A 15 1.71 24.45 17.37
C LYS A 15 1.54 25.95 17.47
N VAL A 16 0.38 26.44 17.06
CA VAL A 16 0.16 27.88 16.80
C VAL A 16 -0.42 28.60 18.00
N VAL A 17 -1.29 27.95 18.78
CA VAL A 17 -1.97 28.59 19.92
C VAL A 17 -1.71 27.76 21.17
N ASP A 18 -0.88 28.29 22.07
CA ASP A 18 -0.60 27.71 23.41
C ASP A 18 -0.26 26.21 23.40
N GLY A 19 0.54 25.77 22.43
CA GLY A 19 0.94 24.37 22.31
C GLY A 19 -0.10 23.43 21.66
N LEU A 20 -1.26 23.97 21.24
CA LEU A 20 -2.27 23.29 20.42
C LEU A 20 -2.00 23.49 18.93
N THR A 21 -2.33 22.47 18.14
CA THR A 21 -2.32 22.59 16.67
C THR A 21 -3.57 23.32 16.19
N ILE A 22 -3.50 23.92 15.00
CA ILE A 22 -4.67 24.58 14.38
C ILE A 22 -5.87 23.63 14.30
N TRP A 23 -5.61 22.36 13.97
CA TRP A 23 -6.65 21.34 13.89
C TRP A 23 -7.34 21.08 15.23
N GLN A 24 -6.58 21.03 16.32
CA GLN A 24 -7.13 20.87 17.67
C GLN A 24 -8.01 22.05 18.07
N VAL A 25 -7.62 23.27 17.70
CA VAL A 25 -8.42 24.47 17.95
C VAL A 25 -9.73 24.43 17.16
N ILE A 26 -9.68 24.02 15.88
CA ILE A 26 -10.88 23.87 15.05
C ILE A 26 -11.81 22.80 15.62
N ASP A 27 -11.28 21.66 16.07
CA ASP A 27 -12.07 20.58 16.66
C ASP A 27 -12.77 21.05 17.96
N LEU A 28 -12.05 21.74 18.84
CA LEU A 28 -12.62 22.32 20.07
C LEU A 28 -13.66 23.40 19.79
N ALA A 29 -13.40 24.29 18.83
CA ALA A 29 -14.34 25.32 18.42
C ALA A 29 -15.63 24.70 17.85
N THR A 30 -15.48 23.68 17.00
CA THR A 30 -16.61 22.94 16.41
C THR A 30 -17.45 22.27 17.49
N ALA A 31 -16.82 21.60 18.46
CA ALA A 31 -17.52 20.97 19.58
C ALA A 31 -18.23 21.99 20.47
N GLY A 32 -17.60 23.14 20.74
CA GLY A 32 -18.22 24.24 21.50
C GLY A 32 -19.45 24.82 20.81
N VAL A 33 -19.37 25.04 19.49
CA VAL A 33 -20.52 25.51 18.68
C VAL A 33 -21.65 24.48 18.70
N ILE A 34 -21.36 23.19 18.51
CA ILE A 34 -22.36 22.12 18.57
C ILE A 34 -23.01 22.05 19.96
N ALA A 35 -22.21 22.12 21.03
CA ALA A 35 -22.72 22.11 22.39
C ALA A 35 -23.62 23.31 22.69
N ALA A 36 -23.25 24.51 22.23
CA ALA A 36 -24.07 25.72 22.36
C ALA A 36 -25.39 25.60 21.60
N ILE A 37 -25.35 25.08 20.35
CA ILE A 37 -26.55 24.83 19.54
C ILE A 37 -27.48 23.84 20.25
N CYS A 38 -26.94 22.71 20.75
CA CYS A 38 -27.72 21.72 21.50
C CYS A 38 -28.33 22.32 22.77
N PHE A 39 -27.58 23.14 23.50
CA PHE A 39 -28.06 23.78 24.73
C PHE A 39 -29.19 24.80 24.46
N VAL A 40 -29.13 25.52 23.34
CA VAL A 40 -30.17 26.50 22.96
C VAL A 40 -31.41 25.83 22.39
N LEU A 41 -31.25 24.80 21.54
CA LEU A 41 -32.36 24.11 20.88
C LEU A 41 -33.08 23.12 21.82
N LEU A 42 -32.34 22.33 22.59
CA LEU A 42 -32.91 21.34 23.51
C LEU A 42 -32.95 21.94 24.92
N LYS A 43 -34.09 22.53 25.29
CA LYS A 43 -34.31 23.07 26.64
C LYS A 43 -34.52 21.94 27.65
N GLY A 44 -33.86 22.03 28.80
CA GLY A 44 -34.00 21.09 29.92
C GLY A 44 -32.80 20.18 30.15
N ALA A 45 -32.94 19.22 31.07
CA ALA A 45 -31.84 18.34 31.49
C ALA A 45 -31.23 17.51 30.35
N VAL A 46 -32.05 17.13 29.35
CA VAL A 46 -31.61 16.35 28.18
C VAL A 46 -30.62 17.14 27.33
N GLY A 47 -30.87 18.44 27.09
CA GLY A 47 -29.95 19.28 26.33
C GLY A 47 -28.63 19.48 27.05
N GLN A 48 -28.66 19.60 28.37
CA GLN A 48 -27.45 19.72 29.21
C GLN A 48 -26.57 18.47 29.15
N ILE A 49 -27.18 17.28 29.20
CA ILE A 49 -26.46 16.01 29.08
C ILE A 49 -25.84 15.87 27.68
N ILE A 50 -26.60 16.17 26.63
CA ILE A 50 -26.09 16.08 25.25
C ILE A 50 -24.96 17.08 25.00
N ALA A 51 -25.10 18.32 25.48
CA ALA A 51 -24.06 19.33 25.36
C ALA A 51 -22.78 18.89 26.10
N PHE A 52 -22.91 18.30 27.29
CA PHE A 52 -21.77 17.75 28.02
C PHE A 52 -21.06 16.64 27.21
N PHE A 53 -21.82 15.68 26.67
CA PHE A 53 -21.26 14.63 25.82
C PHE A 53 -20.59 15.20 24.57
N ALA A 54 -21.17 16.21 23.93
CA ALA A 54 -20.58 16.86 22.75
C ALA A 54 -19.21 17.49 23.07
N VAL A 55 -19.08 18.16 24.23
CA VAL A 55 -17.80 18.72 24.68
C VAL A 55 -16.78 17.61 24.97
N VAL A 56 -17.17 16.55 25.68
CA VAL A 56 -16.29 15.42 25.98
C VAL A 56 -15.76 14.78 24.69
N VAL A 57 -16.64 14.56 23.71
CA VAL A 57 -16.25 14.03 22.41
C VAL A 57 -15.30 15.00 21.68
N GLY A 58 -15.57 16.30 21.71
CA GLY A 58 -14.68 17.32 21.13
C GLY A 58 -13.27 17.31 21.71
N VAL A 59 -13.16 17.20 23.04
CA VAL A 59 -11.88 17.10 23.75
C VAL A 59 -11.14 15.81 23.35
N CYS A 60 -11.85 14.68 23.28
CA CYS A 60 -11.29 13.42 22.79
C CYS A 60 -10.74 13.57 21.37
N PHE A 61 -11.45 14.24 20.46
CA PHE A 61 -10.97 14.50 19.10
C PHE A 61 -9.70 15.34 19.06
N ALA A 62 -9.60 16.36 19.91
CA ALA A 62 -8.45 17.25 19.93
C ALA A 62 -7.19 16.55 20.50
N PHE A 63 -7.31 15.79 21.59
CA PHE A 63 -6.11 15.31 22.31
C PHE A 63 -5.72 13.86 21.99
N ILE A 64 -6.65 13.03 21.52
CA ILE A 64 -6.33 11.63 21.20
C ILE A 64 -5.64 11.58 19.84
N LYS A 65 -4.56 10.81 19.77
CA LYS A 65 -3.89 10.46 18.51
C LYS A 65 -3.93 8.95 18.36
N VAL A 66 -4.21 8.49 17.14
CA VAL A 66 -4.23 7.06 16.82
C VAL A 66 -3.21 6.84 15.71
N ASN A 67 -2.21 5.98 15.97
CA ASN A 67 -1.14 5.65 15.03
C ASN A 67 -0.41 6.89 14.49
N GLU A 68 -0.01 7.82 15.36
CA GLU A 68 0.65 9.09 15.01
C GLU A 68 -0.18 10.02 14.11
N ARG A 69 -1.48 9.74 13.93
CA ARG A 69 -2.39 10.58 13.13
C ARG A 69 -3.40 11.29 14.03
N PRO A 70 -3.80 12.52 13.64
CA PRO A 70 -4.89 13.21 14.32
C PRO A 70 -6.19 12.39 14.21
N PHE A 71 -6.95 12.35 15.30
CA PHE A 71 -8.15 11.51 15.43
C PHE A 71 -9.22 11.82 14.37
N SER A 72 -9.34 13.08 13.96
CA SER A 72 -10.25 13.50 12.89
C SER A 72 -10.00 12.75 11.57
N VAL A 73 -8.73 12.62 11.17
CA VAL A 73 -8.35 11.85 9.96
C VAL A 73 -8.61 10.36 10.14
N PHE A 74 -8.34 9.82 11.32
CA PHE A 74 -8.63 8.43 11.63
C PHE A 74 -10.13 8.12 11.53
N ILE A 75 -11.00 8.97 12.07
CA ILE A 75 -12.45 8.78 12.00
C ILE A 75 -12.97 8.92 10.59
N MET A 76 -12.48 9.88 9.82
CA MET A 76 -12.86 10.01 8.41
C MET A 76 -12.44 8.77 7.60
N ALA A 77 -11.26 8.22 7.87
CA ALA A 77 -10.80 6.98 7.27
C ALA A 77 -11.63 5.76 7.73
N ALA A 78 -12.00 5.69 9.00
CA ALA A 78 -12.85 4.63 9.55
C ALA A 78 -14.26 4.66 8.93
N PHE A 79 -14.87 5.84 8.85
CA PHE A 79 -16.16 6.03 8.17
C PHE A 79 -16.07 5.65 6.69
N SER A 80 -15.03 6.12 6.00
CA SER A 80 -14.77 5.77 4.60
C SER A 80 -14.61 4.26 4.43
N PHE A 81 -13.91 3.58 5.34
CA PHE A 81 -13.73 2.12 5.28
C PHE A 81 -15.03 1.33 5.51
N VAL A 82 -15.92 1.83 6.35
CA VAL A 82 -17.23 1.19 6.63
C VAL A 82 -18.20 1.41 5.48
N ILE A 83 -18.26 2.62 4.92
CA ILE A 83 -19.20 2.97 3.85
C ILE A 83 -18.74 2.40 2.49
N ASN A 84 -17.44 2.41 2.20
CA ASN A 84 -16.96 2.00 0.90
C ASN A 84 -17.03 0.47 0.71
N PRO A 85 -17.62 -0.01 -0.40
CA PRO A 85 -17.65 -1.43 -0.70
C PRO A 85 -16.22 -1.94 -0.96
N LYS A 86 -15.84 -3.00 -0.25
CA LYS A 86 -14.53 -3.65 -0.39
C LYS A 86 -14.47 -4.45 -1.69
N ARG A 87 -14.24 -3.77 -2.81
CA ARG A 87 -14.00 -4.41 -4.11
C ARG A 87 -12.58 -4.96 -4.17
N TYR A 88 -12.41 -6.21 -3.72
CA TYR A 88 -11.20 -6.96 -3.98
C TYR A 88 -11.22 -7.45 -5.43
N SER A 89 -10.52 -6.75 -6.32
CA SER A 89 -10.25 -7.24 -7.68
C SER A 89 -8.88 -7.89 -7.69
N TRP A 90 -8.83 -9.21 -7.81
CA TRP A 90 -7.59 -9.93 -8.04
C TRP A 90 -7.14 -9.68 -9.48
N GLN A 91 -6.26 -8.69 -9.66
CA GLN A 91 -5.56 -8.46 -10.91
C GLN A 91 -4.38 -9.41 -10.94
N LYS A 92 -4.52 -10.55 -11.62
CA LYS A 92 -3.37 -11.38 -11.96
C LYS A 92 -2.51 -10.55 -12.91
N GLU A 93 -1.52 -9.86 -12.37
CA GLU A 93 -0.50 -9.17 -13.17
C GLU A 93 0.12 -10.24 -14.06
N ARG A 94 -0.33 -10.31 -15.31
CA ARG A 94 0.45 -10.99 -16.34
C ARG A 94 1.66 -10.08 -16.47
N PRO A 95 2.87 -10.52 -16.06
CA PRO A 95 4.05 -9.72 -16.29
C PRO A 95 4.00 -9.37 -17.78
N LYS A 96 4.00 -8.06 -18.08
CA LYS A 96 4.22 -7.61 -19.45
C LYS A 96 5.65 -8.01 -19.76
N ILE A 97 5.84 -9.27 -20.17
CA ILE A 97 7.06 -9.74 -20.78
C ILE A 97 7.16 -8.86 -22.01
N LYS A 98 7.91 -7.78 -21.88
CA LYS A 98 8.44 -7.07 -23.04
C LYS A 98 9.34 -8.10 -23.67
N ILE A 99 8.79 -8.88 -24.59
CA ILE A 99 9.58 -9.64 -25.54
C ILE A 99 10.33 -8.52 -26.27
N ARG A 100 11.51 -8.16 -25.77
CA ARG A 100 12.51 -7.54 -26.62
C ARG A 100 12.64 -8.58 -27.72
N GLU A 101 12.17 -8.22 -28.91
CA GLU A 101 12.63 -8.85 -30.12
C GLU A 101 14.14 -8.67 -30.09
N HIS A 102 14.83 -9.63 -29.47
CA HIS A 102 16.23 -9.82 -29.68
C HIS A 102 16.25 -10.12 -31.16
N LYS A 103 16.64 -9.14 -31.98
CA LYS A 103 16.99 -9.40 -33.37
C LYS A 103 17.99 -10.53 -33.29
N ILE A 104 17.51 -11.73 -33.58
CA ILE A 104 18.34 -12.91 -33.64
C ILE A 104 19.29 -12.56 -34.77
N ALA A 105 20.52 -12.15 -34.43
CA ALA A 105 21.57 -12.08 -35.42
C ALA A 105 21.51 -13.40 -36.18
N PRO A 106 21.53 -13.40 -37.52
CA PRO A 106 21.42 -14.64 -38.28
C PRO A 106 22.39 -15.63 -37.66
N LEU A 107 21.86 -16.74 -37.12
CA LEU A 107 22.70 -17.79 -36.58
C LEU A 107 23.71 -18.08 -37.70
N PRO A 108 25.03 -18.07 -37.43
CA PRO A 108 25.97 -18.48 -38.46
C PRO A 108 25.46 -19.82 -38.95
N ALA A 109 25.26 -19.96 -40.27
CA ALA A 109 24.73 -21.17 -40.87
C ALA A 109 25.60 -22.32 -40.38
N ARG A 110 25.15 -22.99 -39.31
CA ARG A 110 25.81 -24.16 -38.78
C ARG A 110 25.56 -25.14 -39.89
N ASN A 111 26.60 -25.41 -40.68
CA ASN A 111 26.54 -26.37 -41.75
C ASN A 111 26.04 -27.67 -41.14
N VAL A 112 24.74 -27.94 -41.31
CA VAL A 112 24.09 -29.23 -41.00
C VAL A 112 24.47 -30.22 -42.11
N ASN A 113 25.73 -30.17 -42.54
CA ASN A 113 26.33 -31.03 -43.55
C ASN A 113 27.28 -32.05 -42.91
N GLN A 114 27.48 -32.00 -41.59
CA GLN A 114 27.63 -33.26 -40.89
C GLN A 114 26.24 -33.87 -40.82
N GLU A 115 25.90 -34.55 -41.91
CA GLU A 115 24.74 -35.40 -41.96
C GLU A 115 24.66 -36.17 -40.63
N LEU A 116 23.61 -35.88 -39.87
CA LEU A 116 23.04 -36.82 -38.92
C LEU A 116 22.36 -37.90 -39.76
N THR A 117 23.11 -38.52 -40.69
CA THR A 117 22.63 -39.60 -41.52
C THR A 117 22.14 -40.65 -40.55
N VAL A 118 20.98 -41.23 -40.84
CA VAL A 118 20.39 -42.34 -40.07
C VAL A 118 21.44 -43.43 -39.74
N GLN A 119 22.48 -43.55 -40.56
CA GLN A 119 23.65 -44.39 -40.34
C GLN A 119 24.45 -44.08 -39.06
N LYS A 120 24.70 -42.80 -38.71
CA LYS A 120 25.39 -42.43 -37.46
C LYS A 120 24.56 -42.73 -36.22
N ILE A 121 23.24 -42.50 -36.31
CA ILE A 121 22.29 -42.84 -35.23
C ILE A 121 22.28 -44.37 -35.03
N LYS A 122 22.20 -45.14 -36.12
CA LYS A 122 22.29 -46.60 -36.08
C LYS A 122 23.64 -47.07 -35.52
N ALA A 123 24.76 -46.49 -35.97
CA ALA A 123 26.10 -46.85 -35.49
C ALA A 123 26.27 -46.60 -33.99
N LEU A 124 25.74 -45.48 -33.48
CA LEU A 124 25.73 -45.18 -32.04
C LEU A 124 24.83 -46.14 -31.26
N ALA A 125 23.64 -46.45 -31.79
CA ALA A 125 22.74 -47.43 -31.16
C ALA A 125 23.38 -48.82 -31.07
N THR A 126 24.03 -49.27 -32.15
CA THR A 126 24.74 -50.56 -32.17
C THR A 126 25.96 -50.57 -31.26
N ALA A 127 26.71 -49.47 -31.19
CA ALA A 127 27.84 -49.35 -30.26
C ALA A 127 27.40 -49.47 -28.79
N LEU A 128 26.26 -48.86 -28.45
CA LEU A 128 25.71 -48.92 -27.09
C LEU A 128 25.24 -50.34 -26.72
N ASP A 129 24.58 -51.03 -27.65
CA ASP A 129 24.07 -52.40 -27.45
C ASP A 129 25.21 -53.41 -27.23
N ILE A 130 26.33 -53.24 -27.95
CA ILE A 130 27.54 -54.02 -27.74
C ILE A 130 28.15 -53.74 -26.37
N GLU A 131 28.22 -52.48 -25.95
CA GLU A 131 28.78 -52.10 -24.65
C GLU A 131 27.93 -52.63 -23.49
N GLU A 132 26.61 -52.69 -23.63
CA GLU A 132 25.69 -53.29 -22.65
C GLU A 132 25.86 -54.82 -22.57
N ASN A 133 26.05 -55.49 -23.71
CA ASN A 133 26.29 -56.94 -23.77
C ASN A 133 27.66 -57.35 -23.21
N ILE A 134 28.69 -56.49 -23.29
CA ILE A 134 30.01 -56.73 -22.68
C ILE A 134 29.99 -56.48 -21.17
N ARG A 135 29.07 -55.64 -20.67
CA ARG A 135 28.96 -55.29 -19.25
C ARG A 135 28.09 -56.27 -18.45
N ARG A 136 27.60 -57.34 -19.07
CA ARG A 136 26.81 -58.43 -18.48
C ARG A 136 27.64 -59.70 -18.38
#